data_AF-A0A6G3WXL4-F1
#
_entry.id   AF-A0A6G3WXL4-F1
#
_cell.length_a   1.000
_cell.length_b   1.000
_cell.length_c   1.000
_cell.angle_alpha   90.00
_cell.angle_beta   90.00
_cell.angle_gamma   90.00
#
_symmetry.space_group_name_H-M   'P 1'
#
loop_
_entity.id
_entity.type
_entity.pdbx_description
1 polymer ?
#
loop_
_entity_poly.entity_id
_entity_poly.type
_entity_poly.pdbx_seq_one_letter_code
_entity_poly.pdbx_strand_id
1 'polypeptide(L)'
;LKAEEDTPVSADAVGQDGTRRTITADAAYLSIGNAPTAPPGDLTRGPDGYCPPTDQHPRVIVAGDLRSARFQRIMTALGSGSEAALHAYYAARDVPAKS
;
A
#
# COMPACT_ATOMS: atom_id res chain seq x y z
N LEU A 1 -7.66 -12.86 10.28
CA LEU A 1 -9.03 -13.17 10.74
C LEU A 1 -9.50 -14.36 9.95
N LYS A 2 -9.55 -15.54 10.56
CA LYS A 2 -10.16 -16.72 9.95
C LYS A 2 -11.65 -16.54 10.20
N ALA A 3 -12.45 -16.29 9.16
CA ALA A 3 -13.89 -16.24 9.31
C ALA A 3 -14.38 -17.61 9.76
N GLU A 4 -15.31 -17.65 10.71
CA GLU A 4 -16.11 -18.84 10.97
C GLU A 4 -16.85 -19.15 9.66
N GLU A 5 -16.45 -20.21 8.97
CA GLU A 5 -16.85 -20.52 7.58
C GLU A 5 -18.33 -20.91 7.42
N ASP A 6 -19.16 -20.78 8.46
CA ASP A 6 -20.56 -21.25 8.45
C ASP A 6 -21.58 -20.27 9.08
N THR A 7 -21.16 -19.11 9.59
CA THR A 7 -22.11 -18.10 10.11
C THR A 7 -22.38 -17.05 9.03
N PRO A 8 -23.61 -16.95 8.49
CA PRO A 8 -23.93 -15.93 7.50
C PRO A 8 -23.70 -14.53 8.08
N VAL A 9 -23.04 -13.68 7.31
CA VAL A 9 -22.81 -12.27 7.64
C VAL A 9 -24.03 -11.43 7.28
N SER A 10 -24.34 -10.44 8.11
CA SER A 10 -25.46 -9.53 7.91
C SER A 10 -25.00 -8.08 7.97
N ALA A 11 -25.52 -7.25 7.08
CA ALA A 11 -25.24 -5.81 7.05
C ALA A 11 -26.49 -4.99 6.72
N ASP A 12 -26.66 -3.88 7.41
CA ASP A 12 -27.64 -2.87 7.06
C ASP A 12 -27.10 -2.00 5.91
N ALA A 13 -27.89 -1.87 4.84
CA ALA A 13 -27.61 -1.03 3.70
C ALA A 13 -28.74 -0.03 3.47
N VAL A 14 -28.37 1.18 3.03
CA VAL A 14 -29.31 2.21 2.62
C VAL A 14 -29.24 2.35 1.10
N GLY A 15 -30.37 2.18 0.42
CA GLY A 15 -30.48 2.40 -1.02
C GLY A 15 -30.36 3.87 -1.39
N GLN A 16 -30.15 4.15 -2.67
CA GLN A 16 -30.14 5.53 -3.19
C GLN A 16 -31.48 6.26 -2.97
N ASP A 17 -32.57 5.50 -2.82
CA ASP A 17 -33.92 5.95 -2.48
C ASP A 17 -34.12 6.23 -0.98
N GLY A 18 -33.09 6.01 -0.15
CA GLY A 18 -33.15 6.12 1.31
C GLY A 18 -33.77 4.91 2.01
N THR A 19 -34.18 3.88 1.27
CA THR A 19 -34.76 2.67 1.86
C THR A 19 -33.68 1.87 2.58
N ARG A 20 -33.89 1.59 3.87
CA ARG A 20 -33.02 0.71 4.65
C ARG A 20 -33.41 -0.74 4.44
N ARG A 21 -32.43 -1.61 4.25
CA ARG A 21 -32.58 -3.06 4.13
C ARG A 21 -31.45 -3.78 4.85
N THR A 22 -31.74 -4.96 5.35
CA THR A 22 -30.73 -5.88 5.89
C THR A 22 -30.38 -6.89 4.79
N ILE A 23 -29.08 -7.05 4.51
CA ILE A 23 -28.54 -7.96 3.50
C ILE A 23 -27.79 -9.07 4.23
N THR A 24 -28.16 -10.33 3.95
CA THR A 24 -27.48 -11.52 4.48
C THR A 24 -26.70 -12.24 3.37
N ALA A 25 -25.49 -12.70 3.66
CA ALA A 25 -24.64 -13.43 2.70
C ALA A 25 -23.72 -14.44 3.42
N ASP A 26 -23.16 -15.39 2.68
CA ASP A 26 -22.20 -16.37 3.23
C ASP A 26 -20.85 -15.70 3.56
N ALA A 27 -20.49 -14.63 2.86
CA ALA A 27 -19.27 -13.86 3.10
C ALA A 27 -19.41 -12.40 2.66
N ALA A 28 -18.63 -11.52 3.28
CA ALA A 28 -18.49 -10.11 2.88
C ALA A 28 -17.02 -9.79 2.62
N TYR A 29 -16.75 -9.16 1.47
CA TYR A 29 -15.43 -8.71 1.06
C TYR A 29 -15.42 -7.19 0.91
N LEU A 30 -14.45 -6.53 1.55
CA LEU A 30 -14.29 -5.09 1.48
C LEU A 30 -13.31 -4.72 0.36
N SER A 31 -13.81 -4.02 -0.66
CA SER A 31 -13.04 -3.62 -1.85
C SER A 31 -13.14 -2.11 -2.12
N ILE A 32 -12.91 -1.28 -1.10
CA ILE A 32 -12.99 0.19 -1.18
C ILE A 32 -11.65 0.89 -1.49
N GLY A 33 -10.59 0.10 -1.69
CA GLY A 33 -9.23 0.59 -1.94
C GLY A 33 -8.33 0.57 -0.70
N ASN A 34 -7.12 1.11 -0.85
CA ASN A 34 -6.10 1.15 0.19
C ASN A 34 -5.51 2.57 0.32
N ALA A 35 -5.16 2.97 1.54
CA ALA A 35 -4.44 4.20 1.83
C ALA A 35 -3.02 3.85 2.32
N PRO A 36 -1.97 4.53 1.81
CA PRO A 36 -0.60 4.21 2.19
C PRO A 36 -0.28 4.70 3.60
N THR A 37 0.37 3.85 4.40
CA THR A 37 0.94 4.25 5.69
C THR A 37 2.36 4.74 5.49
N ALA A 38 2.49 5.97 4.98
CA ALA A 38 3.79 6.60 4.82
C ALA A 38 4.40 6.96 6.21
N PRO A 39 5.67 6.57 6.48
CA PRO A 39 6.37 6.98 7.70
C PRO A 39 6.35 8.51 7.89
N PRO A 40 6.43 8.99 9.15
CA PRO A 40 6.66 10.41 9.40
C PRO A 40 8.06 10.83 8.89
N GLY A 41 8.23 12.11 8.57
CA GLY A 41 9.48 12.68 8.06
C GLY A 41 9.34 13.22 6.63
N ASP A 42 10.48 13.39 5.96
CA ASP A 42 10.60 14.16 4.72
C ASP A 42 10.35 13.36 3.44
N LEU A 43 9.41 12.41 3.48
CA LEU A 43 8.94 11.73 2.26
C LEU A 43 8.03 12.67 1.48
N THR A 44 8.33 12.87 0.19
CA THR A 44 7.45 13.61 -0.71
C THR A 44 6.22 12.76 -1.01
N ARG A 45 5.04 13.23 -0.59
CA ARG A 45 3.77 12.54 -0.83
C ARG A 45 3.06 13.14 -2.04
N GLY A 46 2.58 12.28 -2.93
CA GLY A 46 1.69 12.67 -4.02
C GLY A 46 0.27 13.01 -3.52
N PRO A 47 -0.60 13.53 -4.40
CA PRO A 47 -1.99 13.88 -4.06
C PRO A 47 -2.83 12.70 -3.56
N ASP A 48 -2.44 11.47 -3.91
CA ASP A 48 -3.07 10.22 -3.46
C ASP A 48 -2.47 9.65 -2.16
N GLY A 49 -1.53 10.39 -1.55
CA GLY A 49 -0.85 10.03 -0.31
C GLY A 49 0.32 9.06 -0.47
N TYR A 50 0.52 8.48 -1.67
CA TYR A 50 1.65 7.59 -1.96
C TYR A 50 2.94 8.40 -2.11
N CYS A 51 4.09 7.74 -2.11
CA CYS A 51 5.40 8.37 -2.23
C CYS A 51 6.04 7.97 -3.57
N PRO A 52 5.87 8.75 -4.66
CA PRO A 52 6.42 8.40 -5.96
C PRO A 52 7.95 8.40 -5.93
N PRO A 53 8.65 7.36 -6.46
CA PRO A 53 10.10 7.28 -6.44
C PRO A 53 10.81 8.47 -7.10
N THR A 54 10.23 9.02 -8.16
CA THR A 54 10.79 10.17 -8.92
C THR A 54 10.82 11.46 -8.13
N ASP A 55 9.98 11.54 -7.09
CA ASP A 55 9.77 12.76 -6.31
C ASP A 55 10.56 12.72 -4.99
N GLN A 56 11.21 11.59 -4.69
CA GLN A 56 12.04 11.42 -3.50
C GLN A 56 13.44 11.97 -3.73
N HIS A 57 14.05 12.46 -2.66
CA HIS A 57 15.47 12.78 -2.66
C HIS A 57 16.30 11.57 -3.14
N PRO A 58 17.38 11.74 -3.94
CA PRO A 58 18.12 10.61 -4.53
C PRO A 58 18.67 9.56 -3.55
N ARG A 59 18.84 9.92 -2.28
CA ARG A 59 19.28 9.02 -1.19
C ARG A 59 18.13 8.28 -0.49
N VAL A 60 16.89 8.59 -0.82
CA VAL A 60 15.70 8.00 -0.24
C VAL A 60 15.06 7.12 -1.30
N ILE A 61 15.01 5.82 -1.03
CA ILE A 61 14.46 4.84 -1.98
C ILE A 61 13.20 4.26 -1.36
N VAL A 62 12.09 4.42 -2.07
CA VAL A 62 10.79 3.86 -1.71
C VAL A 62 10.54 2.55 -2.46
N ALA A 63 9.96 1.57 -1.78
CA ALA A 63 9.68 0.23 -2.28
C ALA A 63 8.24 -0.20 -1.95
N GLY A 64 7.74 -1.24 -2.62
CA GLY A 64 6.44 -1.82 -2.31
C GLY A 64 5.27 -0.90 -2.62
N ASP A 65 4.16 -1.17 -1.92
CA ASP A 65 2.89 -0.49 -2.13
C ASP A 65 2.95 1.00 -1.80
N LEU A 66 3.92 1.43 -0.97
CA LEU A 66 4.13 2.85 -0.67
C LEU A 66 4.41 3.70 -1.92
N ARG A 67 4.92 3.10 -2.99
CA ARG A 67 5.28 3.79 -4.23
C ARG A 67 4.08 4.23 -5.06
N SER A 68 2.96 3.51 -4.98
CA SER A 68 1.79 3.75 -5.85
C SER A 68 0.55 2.96 -5.42
N ALA A 69 -0.63 3.51 -5.71
CA ALA A 69 -1.89 2.78 -5.68
C ALA A 69 -1.98 1.67 -6.75
N ARG A 70 -1.09 1.67 -7.76
CA ARG A 70 -1.10 0.69 -8.84
C ARG A 70 -0.25 -0.53 -8.50
N PHE A 71 -0.67 -1.69 -8.99
CA PHE A 71 0.10 -2.93 -8.97
C PHE A 71 0.52 -3.40 -7.56
N GLN A 72 -0.37 -3.24 -6.57
CA GLN A 72 -0.20 -3.74 -5.20
C GLN A 72 -0.24 -5.27 -5.16
N ARG A 73 0.90 -5.88 -5.53
CA ARG A 73 1.09 -7.32 -5.66
C ARG A 73 2.35 -7.71 -4.92
N ILE A 74 2.31 -8.89 -4.30
CA ILE A 74 3.45 -9.47 -3.57
C ILE A 74 4.73 -9.46 -4.42
N MET A 75 4.66 -9.92 -5.67
CA MET A 75 5.83 -9.98 -6.56
C MET A 75 6.37 -8.58 -6.92
N THR A 76 5.50 -7.58 -7.07
CA THR A 76 5.91 -6.20 -7.36
C THR A 76 6.59 -5.57 -6.14
N ALA A 77 6.05 -5.83 -4.94
CA ALA A 77 6.67 -5.37 -3.70
C ALA A 77 8.02 -6.02 -3.45
N LEU A 78 8.13 -7.34 -3.65
CA LEU A 78 9.38 -8.08 -3.52
C LEU A 78 10.45 -7.60 -4.52
N GLY A 79 10.05 -7.43 -5.79
CA GLY A 79 10.95 -6.96 -6.84
C GLY A 79 11.49 -5.57 -6.55
N SER A 80 10.61 -4.61 -6.26
CA SER A 80 11.02 -3.24 -5.94
C SER A 80 11.78 -3.12 -4.62
N GLY A 81 11.52 -3.99 -3.63
CA GLY A 81 12.30 -4.07 -2.40
C GLY A 81 13.73 -4.55 -2.64
N SER A 82 13.88 -5.58 -3.49
CA SER A 82 15.20 -6.08 -3.90
C SER A 82 15.99 -5.01 -4.66
N GLU A 83 15.33 -4.31 -5.58
CA GLU A 83 15.92 -3.17 -6.31
C GLU A 83 16.37 -2.07 -5.36
N ALA A 84 15.53 -1.67 -4.41
CA ALA A 84 15.87 -0.64 -3.43
C ALA A 84 17.08 -1.01 -2.56
N ALA A 85 17.14 -2.26 -2.10
CA ALA A 85 18.27 -2.76 -1.32
C ALA A 85 19.58 -2.78 -2.13
N LEU A 86 19.53 -3.26 -3.38
CA LEU A 86 20.70 -3.28 -4.26
C LEU A 86 21.18 -1.87 -4.62
N HIS A 87 20.24 -0.95 -4.92
CA HIS A 87 20.58 0.42 -5.24
C HIS A 87 21.25 1.12 -4.04
N ALA A 88 20.70 0.97 -2.83
CA ALA A 88 21.33 1.49 -1.62
C ALA A 88 22.73 0.90 -1.39
N TYR A 89 22.89 -0.42 -1.60
CA TYR A 89 24.16 -1.11 -1.44
C TYR A 89 25.24 -0.56 -2.37
N TYR A 90 24.97 -0.45 -3.67
CA TYR A 90 25.95 0.05 -4.63
C TYR A 90 26.22 1.55 -4.47
N ALA A 91 25.19 2.35 -4.21
CA ALA A 91 25.36 3.76 -3.90
C ALA A 91 26.31 3.99 -2.71
N ALA A 92 26.25 3.14 -1.68
CA ALA A 92 27.15 3.22 -0.53
C ALA A 92 28.60 2.78 -0.86
N ARG A 93 28.79 1.88 -1.82
CA ARG A 93 30.13 1.41 -2.25
C ARG A 93 30.86 2.44 -3.11
N ASP A 94 30.12 3.27 -3.84
CA ASP A 94 30.68 4.34 -4.68
C ASP A 94 31.00 5.62 -3.88
N VAL A 95 30.69 5.68 -2.59
CA VAL A 95 31.12 6.77 -1.71
C VAL A 95 32.53 6.44 -1.19
N PRO A 96 33.57 7.21 -1.56
CA PRO A 96 34.89 7.02 -0.96
C PRO A 96 34.80 7.17 0.55
N ALA A 97 35.33 6.18 1.29
CA ALA A 97 35.42 6.26 2.74
C ALA A 97 36.23 7.51 3.11
N LYS A 98 35.60 8.44 3.82
CA LYS A 98 36.24 9.66 4.29
C LYS A 98 37.30 9.27 5.32
N SER A 99 38.58 9.27 4.92
CA SER A 99 39.75 9.25 5.80
C SER A 99 40.03 10.64 6.37
#